data_AF-A0A914WS71-F1
#
_entry.id   AF-A0A914WS71-F1
#
_cell.length_a   1.000
_cell.length_b   1.000
_cell.length_c   1.000
_cell.angle_alpha   90.00
_cell.angle_beta   90.00
_cell.angle_gamma   90.00
#
_symmetry.space_group_name_H-M   'P 1'
#
loop_
_entity.id
_entity.type
_entity.pdbx_description
1 polymer ?
#
loop_
_entity_poly.entity_id
_entity_poly.type
_entity_poly.pdbx_seq_one_letter_code
_entity_poly.pdbx_strand_id
1 'polypeptide(L)'
;MSQVQPQFDPNHPKYICCCGCHVTTGAKIIASLQTAGIILIALCFIPMIEQVIRQPHSTSALVTFICIFLIITSINGSLWYGLIKEREGFLMPTLICMGIYLILLGICAVLALIYSIAIMFQSFAGGLITLLMCSAYYSCEFALQYWLFNIIQNSYDYFKHKRSSPTGGIIYIPQSQQVYIAVPKENPEP
;
A
#
# COMPACT_ATOMS: atom_id res chain seq x y z
N MET A 1 8.76 -35.62 -14.17
CA MET A 1 7.45 -34.95 -14.10
C MET A 1 7.69 -33.45 -14.17
N SER A 2 7.43 -32.83 -15.32
CA SER A 2 7.46 -31.37 -15.45
C SER A 2 6.29 -30.80 -14.65
N GLN A 3 6.56 -30.03 -13.59
CA GLN A 3 5.53 -29.26 -12.95
C GLN A 3 5.13 -28.14 -13.92
N VAL A 4 3.90 -28.24 -14.44
CA VAL A 4 3.28 -27.16 -15.20
C VAL A 4 3.16 -25.97 -14.25
N GLN A 5 3.98 -24.94 -14.45
CA GLN A 5 3.82 -23.72 -13.67
C GLN A 5 2.47 -23.10 -14.01
N PRO A 6 1.67 -22.70 -13.00
CA PRO A 6 0.39 -22.07 -13.26
C PRO A 6 0.61 -20.79 -14.09
N GLN A 7 -0.09 -20.72 -15.23
CA GLN A 7 -0.05 -19.56 -16.11
C GLN A 7 -0.64 -18.34 -15.39
N PHE A 8 0.03 -17.19 -15.48
CA PHE A 8 -0.47 -15.96 -14.89
C PHE A 8 -1.69 -15.43 -15.66
N ASP A 9 -2.80 -15.28 -14.95
CA ASP A 9 -4.01 -14.65 -15.46
C ASP A 9 -4.15 -13.22 -14.89
N PRO A 10 -3.98 -12.17 -15.72
CA PRO A 10 -4.14 -10.79 -15.28
C PRO A 10 -5.58 -10.44 -14.89
N ASN A 11 -6.58 -11.22 -15.34
CA ASN A 11 -7.99 -11.02 -15.02
C ASN A 11 -8.46 -11.91 -13.86
N HIS A 12 -7.53 -12.53 -13.14
CA HIS A 12 -7.88 -13.34 -11.99
C HIS A 12 -8.65 -12.49 -10.95
N PRO A 13 -9.77 -12.98 -10.37
CA PRO A 13 -10.63 -12.20 -9.48
C PRO A 13 -9.90 -11.62 -8.24
N LYS A 14 -8.77 -12.22 -7.84
CA LYS A 14 -7.87 -11.66 -6.81
C LYS A 14 -7.38 -10.23 -7.12
N TYR A 15 -7.23 -9.87 -8.39
CA TYR A 15 -6.70 -8.57 -8.83
C TYR A 15 -7.79 -7.57 -9.23
N ILE A 16 -9.06 -7.95 -9.10
CA ILE A 16 -10.21 -7.12 -9.49
C ILE A 16 -10.91 -6.65 -8.21
N CYS A 17 -11.13 -5.34 -8.11
CA CYS A 17 -11.88 -4.73 -7.00
C CYS A 17 -13.39 -5.00 -7.16
N CYS A 18 -14.17 -4.81 -6.09
CA CYS A 18 -15.63 -4.95 -6.12
C CYS A 18 -16.32 -4.04 -7.16
N CYS A 19 -15.68 -2.93 -7.56
CA CYS A 19 -16.16 -2.06 -8.64
C CYS A 19 -15.77 -2.52 -10.05
N GLY A 20 -15.13 -3.68 -10.21
CA GLY A 20 -14.64 -4.19 -11.50
C GLY A 20 -13.33 -3.56 -11.96
N CYS A 21 -12.77 -2.60 -11.22
CA CYS A 21 -11.48 -1.99 -11.56
C CYS A 21 -10.31 -2.87 -11.11
N HIS A 22 -9.23 -2.89 -11.91
CA HIS A 22 -7.99 -3.59 -11.55
C HIS A 22 -7.33 -2.94 -10.32
N VAL A 23 -6.81 -3.76 -9.40
CA VAL A 23 -6.22 -3.32 -8.12
C VAL A 23 -5.09 -2.30 -8.31
N THR A 24 -4.31 -2.43 -9.39
CA THR A 24 -3.24 -1.50 -9.73
C THR A 24 -3.76 -0.12 -10.11
N THR A 25 -4.95 -0.01 -10.71
CA THR A 25 -5.59 1.28 -11.01
C THR A 25 -6.00 1.98 -9.72
N GLY A 26 -6.62 1.24 -8.79
CA GLY A 26 -6.96 1.76 -7.46
C GLY A 26 -5.71 2.23 -6.72
N ALA A 27 -4.64 1.43 -6.71
CA ALA A 27 -3.37 1.79 -6.11
C ALA A 27 -2.77 3.07 -6.71
N LYS A 28 -2.82 3.25 -8.04
CA LYS A 28 -2.33 4.45 -8.73
C LYS A 28 -3.12 5.71 -8.33
N ILE A 29 -4.45 5.62 -8.23
CA ILE A 29 -5.30 6.73 -7.79
C ILE A 29 -4.95 7.12 -6.36
N ILE A 30 -4.88 6.14 -5.47
CA ILE A 30 -4.54 6.35 -4.06
C ILE A 30 -3.16 6.99 -3.91
N ALA A 31 -2.14 6.43 -4.57
CA ALA A 31 -0.79 7.00 -4.54
C ALA A 31 -0.76 8.44 -5.07
N SER A 32 -1.52 8.74 -6.13
CA SER A 32 -1.60 10.09 -6.68
C SER A 32 -2.27 11.07 -5.70
N LEU A 33 -3.33 10.65 -5.01
CA LEU A 33 -3.97 11.44 -3.96
C LEU A 33 -3.04 11.66 -2.77
N GLN A 34 -2.30 10.64 -2.35
CA GLN A 34 -1.30 10.76 -1.27
C GLN A 34 -0.18 11.73 -1.65
N THR A 35 0.36 11.63 -2.87
CA THR A 35 1.36 12.58 -3.38
C THR A 35 0.81 14.00 -3.42
N ALA A 36 -0.42 14.20 -3.92
CA ALA A 36 -1.06 15.51 -3.92
C ALA A 36 -1.22 16.08 -2.50
N GLY A 37 -1.65 15.25 -1.55
CA GLY A 37 -1.75 15.61 -0.13
C GLY A 37 -0.41 16.06 0.46
N ILE A 38 0.67 15.35 0.17
CA ILE A 38 2.02 15.71 0.63
C ILE A 38 2.47 17.05 0.06
N ILE A 39 2.17 17.31 -1.22
CA ILE A 39 2.46 18.61 -1.85
C ILE A 39 1.67 19.72 -1.17
N LEU A 40 0.36 19.53 -0.94
CA LEU A 40 -0.47 20.52 -0.24
C LEU A 40 0.04 20.81 1.16
N ILE A 41 0.39 19.76 1.91
CA ILE A 41 1.01 19.91 3.23
C ILE A 41 2.30 20.72 3.11
N ALA A 42 3.20 20.39 2.19
CA ALA A 42 4.43 21.13 1.98
C ALA A 42 4.21 22.62 1.74
N LEU A 43 3.21 22.96 0.92
CA LEU A 43 2.83 24.35 0.64
C LEU A 43 2.32 25.09 1.88
N CYS A 44 1.55 24.42 2.74
CA CYS A 44 1.08 24.98 4.02
C CYS A 44 2.22 25.30 5.00
N PHE A 45 3.36 24.62 4.88
CA PHE A 45 4.52 24.82 5.77
C PHE A 45 5.48 25.92 5.33
N ILE A 46 5.33 26.49 4.11
CA ILE A 46 6.13 27.62 3.63
C ILE A 46 6.18 28.80 4.61
N PRO A 47 5.04 29.33 5.14
CA PRO A 47 5.09 30.46 6.07
C PRO A 47 5.78 30.12 7.39
N MET A 48 5.69 28.86 7.84
CA MET A 48 6.38 28.41 9.06
C MET A 48 7.91 28.41 8.85
N ILE A 49 8.38 27.96 7.68
CA ILE A 49 9.80 28.02 7.33
C ILE A 49 10.28 29.48 7.32
N GLU A 50 9.49 30.39 6.75
CA GLU A 50 9.82 31.83 6.73
C GLU A 50 9.93 32.40 8.16
N GLN A 51 9.02 32.04 9.05
CA GLN A 51 9.04 32.48 10.44
C GLN A 51 10.28 31.97 11.20
N VAL A 52 10.69 30.72 10.98
CA VAL A 52 11.89 30.14 11.60
C VAL A 52 13.17 30.80 11.09
N ILE A 53 13.24 31.13 9.79
CA ILE A 53 14.39 31.87 9.23
C ILE A 53 14.53 33.24 9.91
N ARG A 54 13.41 33.90 10.22
CA ARG A 54 13.39 35.20 10.93
C ARG A 54 13.71 35.08 12.42
N GLN A 55 13.46 33.94 13.06
CA GLN A 55 13.68 33.71 14.50
C GLN A 55 14.41 32.38 14.75
N PRO A 56 15.76 32.36 14.75
CA PRO A 56 16.56 31.13 14.76
C PRO A 56 16.58 30.38 16.11
N HIS A 57 15.72 30.74 17.07
CA HIS A 57 15.70 30.09 18.39
C HIS A 57 15.14 28.65 18.36
N SER A 58 14.56 28.19 17.24
CA SER A 58 13.95 26.85 17.09
C SER A 58 14.48 26.05 15.89
N THR A 59 15.79 26.08 15.63
CA THR A 59 16.40 25.37 14.49
C THR A 59 16.22 23.85 14.54
N SER A 60 16.19 23.24 15.73
CA SER A 60 16.07 21.78 15.88
C SER A 60 14.73 21.24 15.38
N ALA A 61 13.61 21.91 15.71
CA ALA A 61 12.28 21.49 15.29
C ALA A 61 12.11 21.55 13.77
N LEU A 62 12.65 22.59 13.13
CA LEU A 62 12.65 22.73 11.68
C LEU A 62 13.48 21.63 11.00
N VAL A 63 14.67 21.33 11.52
CA VAL A 63 15.50 20.23 10.99
C VAL A 63 14.76 18.89 11.10
N THR A 64 14.17 18.59 12.27
CA THR A 64 13.38 17.37 12.45
C THR A 64 12.22 17.29 11.46
N PHE A 65 11.48 18.39 11.27
CA PHE A 65 10.37 18.46 10.32
C PHE A 65 10.83 18.20 8.88
N ILE A 66 11.90 18.86 8.44
CA ILE A 66 12.46 18.67 7.08
C ILE A 66 12.90 17.22 6.88
N CYS A 67 13.58 16.62 7.86
CA CYS A 67 13.99 15.23 7.79
C CYS A 67 12.77 14.29 7.64
N ILE A 68 11.73 14.47 8.45
CA ILE A 68 10.50 13.66 8.37
C ILE A 68 9.83 13.86 7.00
N PHE A 69 9.72 15.09 6.53
CA PHE A 69 9.11 15.42 5.25
C PHE A 69 9.86 14.77 4.06
N LEU A 70 11.19 14.80 4.07
CA LEU A 70 12.02 14.16 3.04
C LEU A 70 11.85 12.64 3.05
N ILE A 71 11.78 12.01 4.22
CA ILE A 71 11.53 10.56 4.33
C ILE A 71 10.17 10.21 3.75
N ILE A 72 9.11 10.91 4.17
CA ILE A 72 7.73 10.67 3.70
C ILE A 72 7.63 10.86 2.18
N THR A 73 8.22 11.94 1.65
CA THR A 73 8.20 12.24 0.21
C THR A 73 8.98 11.20 -0.59
N SER A 74 10.12 10.72 -0.07
CA SER A 74 10.92 9.67 -0.72
C SER A 74 10.16 8.34 -0.80
N ILE A 75 9.52 7.93 0.29
CA ILE A 75 8.70 6.70 0.33
C ILE A 75 7.53 6.82 -0.66
N ASN A 76 6.77 7.92 -0.62
CA ASN A 76 5.63 8.11 -1.53
C ASN A 76 6.05 8.25 -2.99
N GLY A 77 7.17 8.93 -3.26
CA GLY A 77 7.75 9.00 -4.60
C GLY A 77 8.12 7.62 -5.13
N SER A 78 8.69 6.76 -4.27
CA SER A 78 9.01 5.38 -4.63
C SER A 78 7.74 4.55 -4.93
N LEU A 79 6.70 4.68 -4.12
CA LEU A 79 5.39 4.04 -4.35
C LEU A 79 4.81 4.46 -5.70
N TRP A 80 4.71 5.77 -5.93
CA TRP A 80 4.10 6.32 -7.14
C TRP A 80 4.88 5.91 -8.39
N TYR A 81 6.21 6.03 -8.36
CA TYR A 81 7.08 5.62 -9.46
C TYR A 81 6.99 4.11 -9.72
N GLY A 82 6.99 3.29 -8.67
CA GLY A 82 6.88 1.84 -8.76
C GLY A 82 5.56 1.37 -9.37
N LEU A 83 4.46 2.03 -9.02
CA LEU A 83 3.13 1.75 -9.58
C LEU A 83 3.02 2.14 -11.05
N ILE A 84 3.62 3.26 -11.47
CA ILE A 84 3.62 3.70 -12.88
C ILE A 84 4.51 2.81 -13.74
N LYS A 85 5.70 2.46 -13.25
CA LYS A 85 6.65 1.62 -13.98
C LYS A 85 6.41 0.12 -13.82
N GLU A 86 5.41 -0.26 -13.03
CA GLU A 86 5.06 -1.66 -12.73
C GLU A 86 6.27 -2.45 -12.21
N ARG A 87 7.05 -1.83 -11.32
CA ARG A 87 8.28 -2.39 -10.74
C ARG A 87 8.07 -2.69 -9.27
N GLU A 88 8.01 -3.97 -8.92
CA GLU A 88 7.77 -4.46 -7.56
C GLU A 88 8.86 -4.02 -6.56
N GLY A 89 10.10 -3.83 -7.02
CA GLY A 89 11.22 -3.42 -6.17
C GLY A 89 11.01 -2.05 -5.50
N PHE A 90 10.26 -1.15 -6.12
CA PHE A 90 9.98 0.18 -5.56
C PHE A 90 8.77 0.18 -4.60
N LEU A 91 7.96 -0.88 -4.57
CA LEU A 91 6.84 -1.00 -3.62
C LEU A 91 7.29 -1.49 -2.25
N MET A 92 8.42 -2.22 -2.18
CA MET A 92 8.91 -2.84 -0.94
C MET A 92 9.18 -1.85 0.20
N PRO A 93 9.87 -0.71 0.00
CA PRO A 93 10.09 0.26 1.08
C PRO A 93 8.78 0.74 1.69
N THR A 94 7.78 0.99 0.84
CA THR A 94 6.46 1.44 1.28
C THR A 94 5.73 0.38 2.09
N LEU A 95 5.75 -0.88 1.65
CA LEU A 95 5.16 -1.99 2.40
C LEU A 95 5.81 -2.18 3.77
N ILE A 96 7.15 -2.09 3.84
CA ILE A 96 7.89 -2.19 5.11
C ILE A 96 7.50 -1.04 6.04
N CYS A 97 7.49 0.20 5.54
CA CYS A 97 7.11 1.37 6.33
C CYS A 97 5.66 1.31 6.81
N MET A 98 4.72 0.88 5.96
CA MET A 98 3.32 0.70 6.35
C MET A 98 3.15 -0.41 7.40
N GLY A 99 3.89 -1.52 7.28
CA GLY A 99 3.89 -2.58 8.29
C GLY A 99 4.38 -2.09 9.64
N ILE A 100 5.49 -1.34 9.68
CA ILE A 100 6.01 -0.71 10.90
C ILE A 100 4.99 0.29 11.47
N TYR A 101 4.39 1.11 10.60
CA TYR A 101 3.38 2.08 11.01
C TYR A 101 2.15 1.42 11.64
N LEU A 102 1.63 0.33 11.06
CA LEU A 102 0.50 -0.43 11.63
C LEU A 102 0.82 -0.99 13.02
N ILE A 103 2.04 -1.48 13.24
CA ILE A 103 2.49 -1.96 14.56
C ILE A 103 2.52 -0.80 15.57
N LEU A 104 3.12 0.33 15.19
CA LEU A 104 3.18 1.52 16.04
C LEU A 104 1.79 2.07 16.35
N LEU A 105 0.90 2.08 15.36
CA LEU A 105 -0.50 2.49 15.53
C LEU A 105 -1.22 1.59 16.53
N GLY A 106 -0.98 0.27 16.47
CA GLY A 106 -1.52 -0.69 17.44
C GLY A 106 -1.01 -0.42 18.86
N ILE A 107 0.28 -0.16 19.03
CA ILE A 107 0.86 0.21 20.34
C ILE A 107 0.21 1.49 20.88
N CYS A 108 0.11 2.53 20.05
CA CYS A 108 -0.53 3.80 20.42
C CYS A 108 -2.01 3.60 20.81
N ALA A 109 -2.75 2.75 20.09
CA ALA A 109 -4.15 2.45 20.41
C ALA A 109 -4.29 1.79 21.78
N VAL A 110 -3.41 0.84 22.13
CA VAL A 110 -3.39 0.20 23.45
C VAL A 110 -3.07 1.21 24.54
N LEU A 111 -2.08 2.07 24.34
CA LEU A 111 -1.72 3.11 25.31
C LEU A 111 -2.86 4.12 25.51
N ALA A 112 -3.53 4.54 24.43
CA ALA A 112 -4.68 5.42 24.49
C ALA A 112 -5.87 4.79 25.24
N LEU A 113 -6.07 3.48 25.10
CA LEU A 113 -7.09 2.74 25.83
C LEU A 113 -6.78 2.69 27.34
N ILE A 114 -5.52 2.38 27.71
CA ILE A 114 -5.07 2.41 29.11
C ILE A 114 -5.26 3.80 29.71
N TYR A 115 -4.88 4.85 28.98
CA TYR A 115 -5.07 6.23 29.41
C TYR A 115 -6.54 6.60 29.60
N SER A 116 -7.41 6.18 28.69
CA SER A 116 -8.86 6.41 28.79
C SER A 116 -9.45 5.73 30.03
N ILE A 117 -9.00 4.51 30.35
CA ILE A 117 -9.38 3.81 31.59
C ILE A 117 -8.92 4.60 32.83
N ALA A 118 -7.69 5.12 32.83
CA ALA A 118 -7.21 5.94 33.94
C ALA A 118 -8.07 7.20 34.16
N ILE A 119 -8.53 7.86 33.09
CA ILE A 119 -9.45 9.00 33.19
C ILE A 119 -10.81 8.57 33.75
N MET A 120 -11.34 7.39 33.38
CA MET A 120 -12.62 6.91 33.91
C MET A 120 -12.62 6.81 35.44
N PHE A 121 -11.47 6.52 36.07
CA PHE A 121 -11.34 6.53 37.53
C PHE A 121 -11.43 7.92 38.16
N GLN A 122 -11.10 8.98 37.41
CA GLN A 122 -11.18 10.37 37.88
C GLN A 122 -12.54 11.01 37.57
N SER A 123 -13.06 10.76 36.37
CA SER A 123 -14.34 11.25 35.89
C SER A 123 -14.94 10.23 34.93
N PHE A 124 -16.00 9.56 35.38
CA PHE A 124 -16.67 8.53 34.58
C PHE A 124 -17.15 9.07 33.23
N ALA A 125 -17.84 10.21 33.23
CA ALA A 125 -18.36 10.82 32.01
C ALA A 125 -17.24 11.28 31.06
N GLY A 126 -16.18 11.90 31.58
CA GLY A 126 -15.04 12.32 30.78
C GLY A 126 -14.30 11.13 30.16
N GLY A 127 -14.01 10.12 30.97
CA GLY A 127 -13.31 8.92 30.51
C GLY A 127 -14.10 8.11 29.49
N LEU A 128 -15.43 8.01 29.63
CA LEU A 128 -16.29 7.33 28.65
C LEU A 128 -16.27 8.05 27.29
N ILE A 129 -16.37 9.38 27.27
CA ILE A 129 -16.29 10.16 26.03
C ILE A 129 -14.93 9.99 25.37
N THR A 130 -13.84 10.12 26.14
CA THR A 130 -12.48 9.92 25.64
C THR A 130 -12.29 8.51 25.07
N LEU A 131 -12.76 7.48 25.78
CA LEU A 131 -12.68 6.09 25.33
C LEU A 131 -13.39 5.88 23.98
N LEU A 132 -14.63 6.36 23.86
CA LEU A 132 -15.41 6.23 22.62
C LEU A 132 -14.72 6.94 21.45
N MET A 133 -14.27 8.19 21.66
CA MET A 133 -13.58 8.96 20.63
C MET A 133 -12.27 8.31 20.20
N CYS A 134 -11.42 7.90 21.16
CA CYS A 134 -10.17 7.21 20.86
C CYS A 134 -10.43 5.88 20.13
N SER A 135 -11.40 5.08 20.58
CA SER A 135 -11.73 3.81 19.92
C SER A 135 -12.20 4.01 18.48
N ALA A 136 -13.05 5.01 18.23
CA ALA A 136 -13.56 5.32 16.89
C ALA A 136 -12.42 5.80 15.98
N TYR A 137 -11.58 6.71 16.47
CA TYR A 137 -10.42 7.23 15.76
C TYR A 137 -9.44 6.11 15.37
N TYR A 138 -8.96 5.34 16.34
CA TYR A 138 -7.98 4.28 16.07
C TYR A 138 -8.56 3.15 15.23
N SER A 139 -9.84 2.81 15.37
CA SER A 139 -10.48 1.79 14.53
C SER A 139 -10.58 2.24 13.07
N CYS A 140 -10.95 3.50 12.85
CA CYS A 140 -11.03 4.08 11.50
C CYS A 140 -9.65 4.14 10.83
N GLU A 141 -8.65 4.64 11.55
CA GLU A 141 -7.26 4.68 11.07
C GLU A 141 -6.73 3.28 10.78
N PHE A 142 -6.94 2.32 11.69
CA PHE A 142 -6.47 0.95 11.47
C PHE A 142 -7.13 0.30 10.25
N ALA A 143 -8.45 0.48 10.08
CA ALA A 143 -9.18 -0.03 8.93
C ALA A 143 -8.68 0.59 7.61
N LEU A 144 -8.49 1.91 7.58
CA LEU A 144 -7.99 2.62 6.41
C LEU A 144 -6.58 2.16 6.03
N GLN A 145 -5.69 2.07 7.02
CA GLN A 145 -4.28 1.72 6.79
C GLN A 145 -4.12 0.24 6.40
N TYR A 146 -4.90 -0.64 7.03
CA TYR A 146 -4.95 -2.05 6.64
C TYR A 146 -5.48 -2.23 5.21
N TRP A 147 -6.51 -1.48 4.84
CA TRP A 147 -7.05 -1.47 3.48
C TRP A 147 -6.01 -0.98 2.46
N LEU A 148 -5.32 0.11 2.73
CA LEU A 148 -4.22 0.63 1.91
C LEU A 148 -3.08 -0.39 1.75
N PHE A 149 -2.68 -1.00 2.86
CA PHE A 149 -1.64 -2.03 2.89
C PHE A 149 -2.00 -3.20 1.97
N ASN A 150 -3.24 -3.72 2.07
CA ASN A 150 -3.72 -4.81 1.22
C ASN A 150 -3.73 -4.45 -0.27
N ILE A 151 -4.13 -3.23 -0.65
CA ILE A 151 -4.11 -2.79 -2.05
C ILE A 151 -2.69 -2.77 -2.62
N ILE A 152 -1.73 -2.24 -1.84
CA ILE A 152 -0.33 -2.15 -2.28
C ILE A 152 0.29 -3.54 -2.30
N GLN A 153 -0.01 -4.41 -1.33
CA GLN A 153 0.46 -5.79 -1.30
C GLN A 153 -0.07 -6.60 -2.49
N ASN A 154 -1.36 -6.47 -2.81
CA ASN A 154 -1.95 -7.14 -3.98
C ASN A 154 -1.33 -6.61 -5.30
N SER A 155 -1.01 -5.32 -5.37
CA SER A 155 -0.31 -4.73 -6.52
C SER A 155 1.13 -5.25 -6.63
N TYR A 156 1.83 -5.40 -5.50
CA TYR A 156 3.15 -6.03 -5.43
C TYR A 156 3.12 -7.48 -5.89
N ASP A 157 2.19 -8.29 -5.39
CA ASP A 157 2.00 -9.69 -5.79
C ASP A 157 1.72 -9.81 -7.29
N TYR A 158 0.87 -8.92 -7.82
CA TYR A 158 0.57 -8.85 -9.25
C TYR A 158 1.83 -8.62 -10.08
N PHE A 159 2.65 -7.61 -9.74
CA PHE A 159 3.89 -7.33 -10.46
C PHE A 159 4.92 -8.46 -10.30
N LYS A 160 5.02 -9.04 -9.11
CA LYS A 160 5.89 -10.20 -8.84
C LYS A 160 5.52 -11.39 -9.72
N HIS A 161 4.24 -11.75 -9.77
CA HIS A 161 3.74 -12.86 -10.61
C HIS A 161 3.89 -12.58 -12.11
N LYS A 162 3.60 -11.34 -12.53
CA LYS A 162 3.80 -10.90 -13.91
C LYS A 162 5.26 -11.03 -14.34
N ARG A 163 6.21 -10.72 -13.45
CA ARG A 163 7.65 -10.83 -13.72
C ARG A 163 8.18 -12.26 -13.67
N SER A 164 7.66 -13.09 -12.75
CA SER A 164 8.09 -14.49 -12.63
C SER A 164 7.54 -15.39 -13.72
N SER A 165 6.45 -14.97 -14.38
CA SER A 165 5.91 -15.69 -15.53
C SER A 165 6.90 -15.55 -16.70
N PRO A 166 7.45 -16.65 -17.23
CA PRO A 166 8.36 -16.57 -18.35
C PRO A 166 7.63 -15.90 -19.52
N THR A 167 8.08 -14.71 -19.89
CA THR A 167 7.74 -14.04 -21.15
C THR A 167 8.34 -14.80 -22.33
N GLY A 168 8.11 -16.11 -22.41
CA GLY A 168 8.11 -16.79 -23.70
C GLY A 168 6.86 -16.30 -24.42
N GLY A 169 7.04 -15.55 -25.51
CA GLY A 169 5.93 -15.02 -26.28
C GLY A 169 4.96 -16.13 -26.67
N ILE A 170 3.83 -16.22 -25.96
CA ILE A 170 2.73 -17.09 -26.37
C ILE A 170 1.89 -16.26 -27.34
N ILE A 171 2.03 -16.58 -28.61
CA ILE A 171 1.05 -16.25 -29.64
C ILE A 171 -0.30 -16.75 -29.10
N TYR A 172 -1.21 -15.82 -28.79
CA TYR A 172 -2.58 -16.17 -28.43
C TYR A 172 -3.21 -16.81 -29.67
N ILE A 173 -3.20 -18.14 -29.74
CA ILE A 173 -4.03 -18.86 -30.70
C ILE A 173 -5.43 -18.83 -30.08
N PRO A 174 -6.39 -18.05 -30.62
CA PRO A 174 -7.74 -18.01 -30.08
C PRO A 174 -8.32 -19.42 -30.01
N GLN A 175 -9.18 -19.69 -29.03
CA GLN A 175 -9.79 -21.01 -28.82
C GLN A 175 -10.51 -21.56 -30.08
N SER A 176 -10.93 -20.68 -30.99
CA SER A 176 -11.48 -21.04 -32.31
C SER A 176 -10.46 -21.62 -33.30
N GLN A 177 -9.16 -21.52 -33.02
CA GLN A 177 -8.04 -22.04 -33.81
C GLN A 177 -7.26 -23.16 -33.10
N GLN A 178 -7.78 -23.72 -31.99
CA GLN A 178 -7.27 -24.99 -31.47
C GLN A 178 -7.63 -26.12 -32.44
N VAL A 179 -6.88 -26.20 -33.55
CA VAL A 179 -6.88 -27.35 -34.44
C VAL A 179 -6.37 -28.52 -33.61
N TYR A 180 -7.24 -29.48 -33.35
CA TYR A 180 -6.90 -30.76 -32.76
C TYR A 180 -5.86 -31.44 -33.66
N ILE A 181 -4.58 -31.25 -33.37
CA ILE A 181 -3.53 -32.09 -33.93
C ILE A 181 -3.66 -33.42 -33.17
N ALA A 182 -4.50 -34.30 -33.71
CA ALA A 182 -4.52 -35.70 -33.31
C ALA A 182 -3.14 -36.28 -33.64
N VAL A 183 -2.27 -36.38 -32.64
CA VAL A 183 -1.02 -37.13 -32.77
C VAL A 183 -1.43 -38.58 -33.02
N PRO A 184 -1.12 -39.17 -34.19
CA PRO A 184 -1.45 -40.56 -34.44
C PRO A 184 -0.72 -41.42 -33.41
N LYS A 185 -1.47 -42.31 -32.73
CA LYS A 185 -0.88 -43.35 -31.90
C LYS A 185 -0.03 -44.22 -32.84
N GLU A 186 1.29 -44.12 -32.73
CA GLU A 186 2.17 -45.14 -33.28
C GLU A 186 1.77 -46.48 -32.64
N ASN A 187 1.32 -47.40 -33.50
CA ASN A 187 1.11 -48.78 -33.13
C ASN A 187 2.48 -49.36 -32.74
N PRO A 188 2.62 -50.01 -31.57
CA PRO A 188 3.81 -50.81 -31.32
C PRO A 188 3.81 -51.97 -32.33
N GLU A 189 4.84 -52.01 -33.17
CA GLU A 189 5.12 -53.18 -34.01
C GLU A 189 5.45 -54.40 -33.12
N PRO A 190 5.07 -55.61 -33.58
CA PRO A 190 5.13 -56.86 -32.81
C PRO A 190 6.55 -57.41 -32.57
#